data_AF-A0A523ZB66-F1
#
_entry.id   AF-A0A523ZB66-F1
#
_cell.length_a   1.000
_cell.length_b   1.000
_cell.length_c   1.000
_cell.angle_alpha   90.00
_cell.angle_beta   90.00
_cell.angle_gamma   90.00
#
_symmetry.space_group_name_H-M   'P 1'
#
loop_
_entity.id
_entity.type
_entity.pdbx_description
1 polymer ?
#
loop_
_entity_poly.entity_id
_entity_poly.type
_entity_poly.pdbx_seq_one_letter_code
_entity_poly.pdbx_strand_id
1 'polypeptide(L)'
;MARIFDVIEYPSEMDGEIVHRFPEDTAGDFRIGSQVIVRESQMAVFYRDGKALDTFGPGRHTIATANIPLLIDLIGKAFNDRSPFTAEVFFVSTREFADEKWGTPQPILVRNPGMGLGVALLQGFGTYSYKVADPQQFVAQIVGVTGIYTTKDIEARLRAMLLSKLQDLLGETAQETSVPELIGLVEELGIGVKAKTLDEFKAIGLSLLSFYIESLKPSERSAEELRAMGMLDMETYTQLQAADAMRDAAQNPSGGAGLTAGIGAGMGIGSAITDSLKKSSSGSGADVPASASGPPPVMTPSEAAAYLKVAEEDVVAAIEAGDIKAKKIGKAFRISKEALDEFLSS
;
A
#
# COMPACT_ATOMS: atom_id res chain seq x y z
N MET A 1 -26.67 33.02 -43.35
CA MET A 1 -25.92 34.23 -42.98
C MET A 1 -24.49 33.83 -42.71
N ALA A 2 -23.51 34.50 -43.34
CA ALA A 2 -22.11 34.29 -43.00
C ALA A 2 -21.89 34.70 -41.54
N ARG A 3 -21.36 33.80 -40.70
CA ARG A 3 -20.91 34.13 -39.35
C ARG A 3 -19.62 34.97 -39.53
N ILE A 4 -19.54 36.15 -38.94
CA ILE A 4 -18.39 37.07 -39.15
C ILE A 4 -17.51 37.11 -37.90
N PHE A 5 -18.12 37.06 -36.71
CA PHE A 5 -17.45 36.99 -35.42
C PHE A 5 -18.17 35.95 -34.56
N ASP A 6 -17.41 35.18 -33.77
CA ASP A 6 -17.97 34.24 -32.80
C ASP A 6 -17.72 34.76 -31.38
N VAL A 7 -18.69 34.54 -30.49
CA VAL A 7 -18.55 34.77 -29.05
C VAL A 7 -18.37 33.41 -28.40
N ILE A 8 -17.25 33.23 -27.71
CA ILE A 8 -16.85 32.00 -27.06
C ILE A 8 -16.90 32.28 -25.56
N GLU A 9 -17.87 31.69 -24.88
CA GLU A 9 -18.01 31.79 -23.43
C GLU A 9 -18.55 30.48 -22.85
N TYR A 10 -18.19 30.20 -21.61
CA TYR A 10 -18.75 29.10 -20.85
C TYR A 10 -19.38 29.65 -19.56
N PRO A 11 -20.70 29.91 -19.54
CA PRO A 11 -21.40 30.59 -18.45
C PRO A 11 -21.71 29.66 -17.25
N SER A 12 -20.97 28.56 -17.11
CA SER A 12 -21.13 27.61 -16.01
C SER A 12 -20.25 27.99 -14.84
N GLU A 13 -20.77 27.71 -13.65
CA GLU A 13 -19.97 27.74 -12.44
C GLU A 13 -19.07 26.51 -12.31
N MET A 14 -18.89 25.60 -13.27
CA MET A 14 -17.87 24.51 -13.19
C MET A 14 -17.81 23.76 -11.83
N ASP A 15 -18.96 23.47 -11.21
CA ASP A 15 -19.02 22.76 -9.93
C ASP A 15 -18.71 21.26 -10.14
N GLY A 16 -17.67 20.76 -9.48
CA GLY A 16 -17.11 19.43 -9.74
C GLY A 16 -16.43 19.24 -11.11
N GLU A 17 -16.34 20.31 -11.92
CA GLU A 17 -15.70 20.30 -13.23
C GLU A 17 -14.40 21.09 -13.20
N ILE A 18 -13.31 20.47 -13.65
CA ILE A 18 -11.99 21.09 -13.68
C ILE A 18 -11.76 21.76 -15.04
N VAL A 19 -12.14 21.08 -16.13
CA VAL A 19 -11.92 21.57 -17.49
C VAL A 19 -13.11 21.30 -18.39
N HIS A 20 -13.48 22.31 -19.16
CA HIS A 20 -14.50 22.28 -20.19
C HIS A 20 -13.91 22.70 -21.55
N ARG A 21 -14.02 21.86 -22.58
CA ARG A 21 -13.60 22.19 -23.95
C ARG A 21 -14.74 22.79 -24.74
N PHE A 22 -14.47 23.90 -25.41
CA PHE A 22 -15.33 24.50 -26.41
C PHE A 22 -14.63 24.53 -27.78
N PRO A 23 -15.25 24.01 -28.86
CA PRO A 23 -16.52 23.29 -28.89
C PRO A 23 -16.43 21.86 -28.30
N GLU A 24 -17.55 21.33 -27.82
CA GLU A 24 -17.60 20.04 -27.10
C GLU A 24 -17.35 18.83 -28.02
N ASP A 25 -17.97 18.80 -29.20
CA ASP A 25 -18.02 17.60 -30.05
C ASP A 25 -17.01 17.59 -31.21
N THR A 26 -16.60 18.77 -31.69
CA THR A 26 -15.73 18.90 -32.86
C THR A 26 -14.73 20.03 -32.69
N ALA A 27 -13.59 19.90 -33.35
CA ALA A 27 -12.62 20.98 -33.44
C ALA A 27 -13.27 22.18 -34.15
N GLY A 28 -13.30 23.32 -33.47
CA GLY A 28 -13.95 24.53 -33.96
C GLY A 28 -13.16 25.21 -35.08
N ASP A 29 -13.85 26.08 -35.81
CA ASP A 29 -13.23 27.01 -36.76
C ASP A 29 -13.50 28.43 -36.27
N PHE A 30 -12.60 28.95 -35.43
CA PHE A 30 -12.73 30.31 -34.89
C PHE A 30 -12.18 31.33 -35.87
N ARG A 31 -13.03 32.29 -36.23
CA ARG A 31 -12.66 33.41 -37.11
C ARG A 31 -11.80 34.46 -36.40
N ILE A 32 -11.03 35.22 -37.18
CA ILE A 32 -10.32 36.40 -36.68
C ILE A 32 -11.30 37.40 -36.05
N GLY A 33 -10.94 37.93 -34.87
CA GLY A 33 -11.77 38.92 -34.17
C GLY A 33 -12.85 38.31 -33.26
N SER A 34 -12.97 36.98 -33.20
CA SER A 34 -13.83 36.30 -32.23
C SER A 34 -13.44 36.67 -30.80
N GLN A 35 -14.45 36.79 -29.93
CA GLN A 35 -14.28 37.23 -28.55
C GLN A 35 -14.35 36.02 -27.61
N VAL A 36 -13.34 35.85 -26.76
CA VAL A 36 -13.35 34.90 -25.65
C VAL A 36 -13.68 35.66 -24.38
N ILE A 37 -14.76 35.28 -23.71
CA ILE A 37 -15.18 35.87 -22.45
C ILE A 37 -14.91 34.85 -21.34
N VAL A 38 -13.98 35.19 -20.45
CA VAL A 38 -13.54 34.34 -19.34
C VAL A 38 -14.09 34.90 -18.04
N ARG A 39 -14.70 34.05 -17.22
CA ARG A 39 -15.22 34.43 -15.90
C ARG A 39 -14.11 34.51 -14.86
N GLU A 40 -14.38 35.13 -13.72
CA GLU A 40 -13.38 35.38 -12.67
C GLU A 40 -12.76 34.10 -12.08
N SER A 41 -13.57 33.05 -11.93
CA SER A 41 -13.13 31.74 -11.40
C SER A 41 -12.66 30.77 -12.50
N GLN A 42 -12.31 31.30 -13.67
CA GLN A 42 -11.90 30.52 -14.84
C GLN A 42 -10.64 31.12 -15.49
N MET A 43 -9.92 30.27 -16.21
CA MET A 43 -8.91 30.65 -17.20
C MET A 43 -9.19 29.91 -18.50
N ALA A 44 -8.90 30.53 -19.64
CA ALA A 44 -9.10 29.90 -20.94
C ALA A 44 -7.76 29.59 -21.61
N VAL A 45 -7.52 28.33 -21.96
CA VAL A 45 -6.34 27.92 -22.73
C VAL A 45 -6.73 27.77 -24.18
N PHE A 46 -6.07 28.53 -25.06
CA PHE A 46 -6.33 28.51 -26.49
C PHE A 46 -5.42 27.52 -27.20
N TYR A 47 -6.02 26.54 -27.86
CA TYR A 47 -5.34 25.56 -28.69
C TYR A 47 -5.63 25.82 -30.17
N ARG A 48 -4.60 25.71 -30.99
CA ARG A 48 -4.71 25.70 -32.46
C ARG A 48 -3.70 24.74 -33.04
N ASP A 49 -4.10 23.98 -34.05
CA ASP A 49 -3.22 23.02 -34.74
C ASP A 49 -2.53 22.03 -33.77
N GLY A 50 -3.22 21.68 -32.67
CA GLY A 50 -2.70 20.79 -31.62
C GLY A 50 -1.67 21.42 -30.67
N LYS A 51 -1.47 22.74 -30.69
CA LYS A 51 -0.56 23.46 -29.79
C LYS A 51 -1.32 24.47 -28.93
N ALA A 52 -0.98 24.53 -27.64
CA ALA A 52 -1.38 25.63 -26.78
C ALA A 52 -0.64 26.90 -27.24
N LEU A 53 -1.38 27.95 -27.60
CA LEU A 53 -0.81 29.20 -28.09
C LEU A 53 -0.80 30.28 -27.01
N ASP A 54 -1.84 30.36 -26.18
CA ASP A 54 -1.95 31.37 -25.15
C ASP A 54 -2.92 30.94 -24.04
N THR A 55 -2.82 31.59 -22.88
CA THR A 55 -3.73 31.42 -21.75
C THR A 55 -4.32 32.77 -21.33
N PHE A 56 -5.64 32.87 -21.33
CA PHE A 56 -6.38 34.08 -21.02
C PHE A 56 -6.94 34.04 -19.59
N GLY A 57 -6.68 35.10 -18.82
CA GLY A 57 -7.30 35.31 -17.51
C GLY A 57 -8.72 35.89 -17.61
N PRO A 58 -9.35 36.24 -16.48
CA PRO A 58 -10.70 36.80 -16.45
C PRO A 58 -10.86 38.06 -17.31
N GLY A 59 -12.00 38.18 -17.98
CA GLY A 59 -12.34 39.32 -18.84
C GLY A 59 -12.57 38.94 -20.30
N ARG A 60 -12.64 39.96 -21.16
CA ARG A 60 -12.90 39.80 -22.59
C ARG A 60 -11.60 39.91 -23.38
N HIS A 61 -11.33 38.89 -24.19
CA HIS A 61 -10.13 38.78 -25.02
C HIS A 61 -10.51 38.63 -26.48
N THR A 62 -9.74 39.24 -27.38
CA THR A 62 -9.95 39.11 -28.83
C THR A 62 -8.95 38.14 -29.40
N ILE A 63 -9.43 37.10 -30.09
CA ILE A 63 -8.55 36.17 -30.80
C ILE A 63 -8.01 36.86 -32.06
N ALA A 64 -6.73 37.23 -32.01
CA ALA A 64 -5.99 37.73 -33.16
C ALA A 64 -5.35 36.56 -33.94
N THR A 65 -6.18 35.68 -34.52
CA THR A 65 -5.71 34.63 -35.44
C THR A 65 -5.53 35.20 -36.85
N ALA A 66 -4.52 34.74 -37.61
CA ALA A 66 -4.34 35.13 -39.01
C ALA A 66 -5.36 34.46 -39.97
N ASN A 67 -6.62 34.34 -39.55
CA ASN A 67 -7.65 33.54 -40.21
C ASN A 67 -8.69 34.44 -40.89
N ILE A 68 -8.50 34.72 -42.18
CA ILE A 68 -9.36 35.66 -42.95
C ILE A 68 -10.66 34.93 -43.38
N PRO A 69 -11.86 35.39 -42.96
CA PRO A 69 -13.14 34.67 -43.13
C PRO A 69 -13.45 34.23 -44.58
N LEU A 70 -13.19 35.09 -45.57
CA LEU A 70 -13.45 34.81 -46.98
C LEU A 70 -12.51 33.74 -47.58
N LEU A 71 -11.30 33.61 -47.02
CA LEU A 71 -10.32 32.61 -47.49
C LEU A 71 -10.68 31.21 -46.96
N ILE A 72 -11.19 31.14 -45.73
CA ILE A 72 -11.57 29.89 -45.07
C ILE A 72 -12.82 29.29 -45.71
N ASP A 73 -13.86 30.10 -45.99
CA ASP A 73 -15.07 29.60 -46.64
C ASP A 73 -14.79 29.04 -48.06
N LEU A 74 -13.76 29.56 -48.74
CA LEU A 74 -13.30 29.07 -50.04
C LEU A 74 -12.45 27.80 -49.92
N ILE A 75 -11.54 27.74 -48.95
CA ILE A 75 -10.69 26.57 -48.67
C ILE A 75 -11.52 25.43 -48.10
N GLY A 76 -12.45 25.69 -47.18
CA GLY A 76 -13.34 24.71 -46.58
C GLY A 76 -14.13 23.93 -47.64
N LYS A 77 -14.65 24.60 -48.68
CA LYS A 77 -15.30 23.92 -49.82
C LYS A 77 -14.39 22.97 -50.58
N ALA A 78 -13.09 23.23 -50.62
CA ALA A 78 -12.10 22.33 -51.22
C ALA A 78 -11.75 21.14 -50.29
N PHE A 79 -12.03 21.26 -48.99
CA PHE A 79 -11.77 20.25 -47.95
C PHE A 79 -13.06 19.65 -47.36
N ASN A 80 -14.09 19.43 -48.17
CA ASN A 80 -15.40 18.87 -47.77
C ASN A 80 -16.08 19.66 -46.63
N ASP A 81 -16.12 20.98 -46.75
CA ASP A 81 -16.69 21.93 -45.78
C ASP A 81 -16.06 21.87 -44.37
N ARG A 82 -14.82 21.36 -44.27
CA ARG A 82 -14.03 21.41 -43.02
C ARG A 82 -12.88 22.39 -43.14
N SER A 83 -12.73 23.25 -42.13
CA SER A 83 -11.58 24.14 -42.02
C SER A 83 -10.34 23.34 -41.57
N PRO A 84 -9.21 23.46 -42.27
CA PRO A 84 -7.94 22.88 -41.81
C PRO A 84 -7.35 23.63 -40.61
N PHE A 85 -7.90 24.80 -40.26
CA PHE A 85 -7.46 25.64 -39.15
C PHE A 85 -8.31 25.36 -37.90
N THR A 86 -8.09 24.19 -37.30
CA THR A 86 -8.83 23.79 -36.11
C THR A 86 -8.38 24.58 -34.88
N ALA A 87 -9.35 25.05 -34.12
CA ALA A 87 -9.12 25.79 -32.90
C ALA A 87 -10.09 25.36 -31.80
N GLU A 88 -9.56 25.30 -30.58
CA GLU A 88 -10.26 24.81 -29.39
C GLU A 88 -9.92 25.74 -28.21
N VAL A 89 -10.90 25.99 -27.34
CA VAL A 89 -10.70 26.75 -26.10
C VAL A 89 -11.05 25.84 -24.94
N PHE A 90 -10.11 25.65 -24.03
CA PHE A 90 -10.35 24.91 -22.78
C PHE A 90 -10.56 25.92 -21.66
N PHE A 91 -11.77 25.99 -21.13
CA PHE A 91 -12.06 26.71 -19.89
C PHE A 91 -11.65 25.83 -18.72
N VAL A 92 -10.80 26.36 -17.85
CA VAL A 92 -10.20 25.68 -16.72
C VAL A 92 -10.59 26.41 -15.45
N SER A 93 -11.10 25.68 -14.48
CA SER A 93 -11.50 26.22 -13.20
C SER A 93 -10.27 26.57 -12.34
N THR A 94 -10.20 27.80 -11.85
CA THR A 94 -9.11 28.28 -10.96
C THR A 94 -9.49 28.30 -9.49
N ARG A 95 -10.70 27.83 -9.16
CA ARG A 95 -11.16 27.70 -7.79
C ARG A 95 -10.34 26.69 -7.02
N GLU A 96 -10.45 26.79 -5.70
CA GLU A 96 -10.08 25.72 -4.81
C GLU A 96 -11.14 24.61 -4.84
N PHE A 97 -10.69 23.39 -5.09
CA PHE A 97 -11.44 22.18 -4.84
C PHE A 97 -11.15 21.78 -3.39
N ALA A 98 -12.06 22.18 -2.49
CA ALA A 98 -11.94 21.98 -1.05
C ALA A 98 -12.55 20.64 -0.62
N ASP A 99 -12.13 20.17 0.55
CA ASP A 99 -12.71 19.02 1.25
C ASP A 99 -12.76 17.71 0.45
N GLU A 100 -11.81 17.55 -0.47
CA GLU A 100 -11.66 16.30 -1.23
C GLU A 100 -11.15 15.20 -0.31
N LYS A 101 -11.79 14.05 -0.33
CA LYS A 101 -11.55 12.99 0.65
C LYS A 101 -10.41 12.09 0.21
N TRP A 102 -9.58 11.70 1.17
CA TRP A 102 -8.60 10.64 0.98
C TRP A 102 -8.70 9.61 2.11
N GLY A 103 -8.26 8.40 1.84
CA GLY A 103 -8.18 7.34 2.83
C GLY A 103 -7.35 6.18 2.34
N THR A 104 -6.74 5.46 3.26
CA THR A 104 -5.95 4.26 2.96
C THR A 104 -6.90 3.09 2.66
N PRO A 105 -6.95 2.57 1.42
CA PRO A 105 -7.81 1.43 1.07
C PRO A 105 -7.31 0.14 1.72
N GLN A 106 -6.00 0.03 1.90
CA GLN A 106 -5.33 -1.06 2.61
C GLN A 106 -4.51 -0.47 3.76
N PRO A 107 -4.46 -1.13 4.93
CA PRO A 107 -3.63 -0.69 6.04
C PRO A 107 -2.14 -0.65 5.63
N ILE A 108 -1.44 0.36 6.12
CA ILE A 108 -0.02 0.58 5.92
C ILE A 108 0.74 -0.12 7.03
N LEU A 109 1.65 -1.02 6.68
CA LEU A 109 2.56 -1.65 7.64
C LEU A 109 3.64 -0.64 8.07
N VAL A 110 3.72 -0.38 9.36
CA VAL A 110 4.74 0.48 9.98
C VAL A 110 5.45 -0.26 11.10
N ARG A 111 6.68 0.14 11.38
CA ARG A 111 7.40 -0.32 12.57
C ARG A 111 6.77 0.31 13.82
N ASN A 112 6.86 -0.38 14.94
CA ASN A 112 6.35 0.09 16.22
C ASN A 112 7.36 -0.26 17.32
N PRO A 113 8.46 0.49 17.42
CA PRO A 113 9.54 0.18 18.35
C PRO A 113 9.03 0.16 19.80
N GLY A 114 9.48 -0.82 20.57
CA GLY A 114 9.16 -0.93 22.01
C GLY A 114 7.72 -1.39 22.34
N MET A 115 6.91 -1.78 21.34
CA MET A 115 5.48 -2.07 21.53
C MET A 115 5.02 -3.33 20.77
N GLY A 116 4.33 -4.24 21.48
CA GLY A 116 3.65 -5.40 20.89
C GLY A 116 4.55 -6.27 20.01
N LEU A 117 4.12 -6.53 18.77
CA LEU A 117 4.85 -7.31 17.76
C LEU A 117 6.02 -6.57 17.10
N GLY A 118 6.33 -5.34 17.52
CA GLY A 118 7.34 -4.48 16.89
C GLY A 118 6.90 -3.86 15.56
N VAL A 119 5.67 -4.15 15.12
CA VAL A 119 5.02 -3.64 13.91
C VAL A 119 3.55 -3.35 14.17
N ALA A 120 2.98 -2.43 13.40
CA ALA A 120 1.57 -2.11 13.44
C ALA A 120 1.04 -1.86 12.03
N LEU A 121 -0.25 -2.12 11.84
CA LEU A 121 -0.97 -1.76 10.62
C LEU A 121 -1.73 -0.48 10.91
N LEU A 122 -1.43 0.59 10.19
CA LEU A 122 -2.14 1.86 10.33
C LEU A 122 -3.11 2.07 9.20
N GLN A 123 -4.30 2.54 9.53
CA GLN A 123 -5.29 2.98 8.57
C GLN A 123 -5.67 4.43 8.89
N GLY A 124 -5.70 5.26 7.87
CA GLY A 124 -6.00 6.68 8.04
C GLY A 124 -6.91 7.23 6.96
N PHE A 125 -7.55 8.33 7.28
CA PHE A 125 -8.37 9.11 6.37
C PHE A 125 -8.31 10.59 6.72
N GLY A 126 -8.73 11.42 5.77
CA GLY A 126 -8.89 12.85 5.98
C GLY A 126 -9.28 13.55 4.71
N THR A 127 -8.91 14.82 4.61
CA THR A 127 -9.25 15.70 3.50
C THR A 127 -8.02 16.38 2.92
N TYR A 128 -8.11 16.78 1.67
CA TYR A 128 -7.10 17.58 0.99
C TYR A 128 -7.80 18.62 0.12
N SER A 129 -7.10 19.72 -0.17
CA SER A 129 -7.58 20.72 -1.11
C SER A 129 -6.52 21.08 -2.13
N TYR A 130 -6.96 21.32 -3.35
CA TYR A 130 -6.07 21.65 -4.46
C TYR A 130 -6.71 22.68 -5.39
N LYS A 131 -5.88 23.31 -6.22
CA LYS A 131 -6.34 24.16 -7.31
C LYS A 131 -5.48 23.94 -8.55
N VAL A 132 -6.01 24.31 -9.72
CA VAL A 132 -5.20 24.39 -10.93
C VAL A 132 -4.33 25.64 -10.86
N ALA A 133 -3.02 25.45 -10.93
CA ALA A 133 -2.03 26.53 -10.87
C ALA A 133 -1.49 26.88 -12.27
N ASP A 134 -1.32 25.88 -13.12
CA ASP A 134 -0.93 26.05 -14.52
C ASP A 134 -1.96 25.35 -15.42
N PRO A 135 -2.96 26.10 -15.94
CA PRO A 135 -3.99 25.55 -16.82
C PRO A 135 -3.43 24.95 -18.10
N GLN A 136 -2.39 25.55 -18.68
CA GLN A 136 -1.80 25.09 -19.93
C GLN A 136 -1.14 23.73 -19.75
N GLN A 137 -0.34 23.59 -18.69
CA GLN A 137 0.31 22.33 -18.33
C GLN A 137 -0.72 21.26 -17.97
N PHE A 138 -1.74 21.61 -17.18
CA PHE A 138 -2.80 20.68 -16.79
C PHE A 138 -3.55 20.12 -18.00
N VAL A 139 -3.99 20.99 -18.92
CA VAL A 139 -4.69 20.56 -20.15
C VAL A 139 -3.78 19.68 -21.02
N ALA A 140 -2.53 20.08 -21.22
CA ALA A 140 -1.59 19.36 -22.07
C ALA A 140 -1.24 17.96 -21.55
N GLN A 141 -1.08 17.80 -20.23
CA GLN A 141 -0.62 16.55 -19.63
C GLN A 141 -1.74 15.62 -19.13
N ILE A 142 -2.87 16.17 -18.70
CA ILE A 142 -3.93 15.42 -18.02
C ILE A 142 -5.18 15.27 -18.88
N VAL A 143 -5.70 16.38 -19.42
CA VAL A 143 -6.99 16.39 -20.13
C VAL A 143 -6.86 15.81 -21.54
N GLY A 144 -5.79 16.18 -22.25
CA GLY A 144 -5.58 15.78 -23.64
C GLY A 144 -6.71 16.26 -24.55
N VAL A 145 -7.35 15.34 -25.27
CA VAL A 145 -8.43 15.62 -26.24
C VAL A 145 -9.83 15.43 -25.62
N THR A 146 -9.90 15.14 -24.31
CA THR A 146 -11.18 14.90 -23.64
C THR A 146 -11.96 16.22 -23.51
N GLY A 147 -13.26 16.19 -23.82
CA GLY A 147 -14.08 17.40 -23.84
C GLY A 147 -14.40 17.95 -22.45
N ILE A 148 -14.63 17.08 -21.46
CA ILE A 148 -14.96 17.46 -20.09
C ILE A 148 -14.08 16.65 -19.15
N TYR A 149 -13.50 17.30 -18.14
CA TYR A 149 -12.67 16.66 -17.13
C TYR A 149 -13.11 17.07 -15.73
N THR A 150 -13.48 16.09 -14.91
CA THR A 150 -14.10 16.29 -13.59
C THR A 150 -13.18 15.89 -12.45
N THR A 151 -13.54 16.28 -11.22
CA THR A 151 -12.81 15.86 -10.01
C THR A 151 -12.73 14.34 -9.85
N LYS A 152 -13.78 13.62 -10.25
CA LYS A 152 -13.85 12.15 -10.20
C LYS A 152 -12.83 11.47 -11.10
N ASP A 153 -12.49 12.09 -12.23
CA ASP A 153 -11.57 11.52 -13.21
C ASP A 153 -10.12 11.51 -12.72
N ILE A 154 -9.77 12.47 -11.83
CA ILE A 154 -8.41 12.62 -11.30
C ILE A 154 -8.26 12.13 -9.86
N GLU A 155 -9.36 11.98 -9.12
CA GLU A 155 -9.38 11.63 -7.69
C GLU A 155 -8.47 10.44 -7.36
N ALA A 156 -8.61 9.34 -8.11
CA ALA A 156 -7.85 8.12 -7.86
C ALA A 156 -6.33 8.34 -8.02
N ARG A 157 -5.92 9.16 -8.99
CA ARG A 157 -4.51 9.50 -9.23
C ARG A 157 -3.96 10.38 -8.11
N LEU A 158 -4.68 11.45 -7.73
CA LEU A 158 -4.23 12.36 -6.66
C LEU A 158 -4.13 11.61 -5.32
N ARG A 159 -5.13 10.78 -5.01
CA ARG A 159 -5.11 9.94 -3.81
C ARG A 159 -3.91 8.99 -3.80
N ALA A 160 -3.60 8.35 -4.94
CA ALA A 160 -2.43 7.47 -5.02
C ALA A 160 -1.11 8.20 -4.77
N MET A 161 -0.95 9.41 -5.32
CA MET A 161 0.24 10.26 -5.10
C MET A 161 0.39 10.62 -3.61
N LEU A 162 -0.68 11.14 -3.00
CA LEU A 162 -0.70 11.52 -1.59
C LEU A 162 -0.41 10.32 -0.66
N LEU A 163 -1.06 9.18 -0.91
CA LEU A 163 -0.86 7.96 -0.12
C LEU A 163 0.56 7.42 -0.25
N SER A 164 1.18 7.50 -1.43
CA SER A 164 2.56 7.08 -1.62
C SER A 164 3.51 7.91 -0.76
N LYS A 165 3.34 9.24 -0.70
CA LYS A 165 4.16 10.11 0.15
C LYS A 165 3.88 9.92 1.64
N LEU A 166 2.63 9.67 2.02
CA LEU A 166 2.27 9.33 3.39
C LEU A 166 2.94 8.03 3.83
N GLN A 167 2.90 6.98 3.00
CA GLN A 167 3.54 5.69 3.30
C GLN A 167 5.05 5.82 3.48
N ASP A 168 5.71 6.56 2.59
CA ASP A 168 7.15 6.84 2.67
C ASP A 168 7.50 7.58 3.97
N LEU A 169 6.76 8.64 4.29
CA LEU A 169 6.98 9.45 5.49
C LEU A 169 6.71 8.68 6.79
N LEU A 170 5.65 7.86 6.82
CA LEU A 170 5.39 6.94 7.92
C LEU A 170 6.51 5.90 8.06
N GLY A 171 7.01 5.36 6.95
CA GLY A 171 8.10 4.38 6.95
C GLY A 171 9.44 4.94 7.46
N GLU A 172 9.69 6.23 7.27
CA GLU A 172 10.84 6.95 7.84
C GLU A 172 10.64 7.23 9.33
N THR A 173 9.50 7.83 9.69
CA THR A 173 9.24 8.33 11.06
C THR A 173 9.01 7.18 12.05
N ALA A 174 8.36 6.10 11.62
CA ALA A 174 8.03 4.96 12.48
C ALA A 174 9.25 4.08 12.85
N GLN A 175 10.45 4.38 12.34
CA GLN A 175 11.67 3.67 12.72
C GLN A 175 12.11 4.04 14.13
N GLU A 176 11.94 5.30 14.51
CA GLU A 176 12.36 5.86 15.79
C GLU A 176 11.17 6.15 16.72
N THR A 177 9.99 6.40 16.13
CA THR A 177 8.80 6.84 16.84
C THR A 177 7.76 5.72 16.94
N SER A 178 7.21 5.51 18.14
CA SER A 178 6.15 4.53 18.36
C SER A 178 4.80 5.00 17.79
N VAL A 179 3.88 4.07 17.54
CA VAL A 179 2.56 4.39 16.95
C VAL A 179 1.77 5.44 17.75
N PRO A 180 1.68 5.39 19.10
CA PRO A 180 0.97 6.42 19.85
C PRO A 180 1.58 7.82 19.67
N GLU A 181 2.90 7.90 19.57
CA GLU A 181 3.59 9.17 19.32
C GLU A 181 3.34 9.66 17.88
N LEU A 182 3.28 8.77 16.88
CA LEU A 182 2.91 9.13 15.50
C LEU A 182 1.49 9.72 15.44
N ILE A 183 0.55 9.22 16.25
CA ILE A 183 -0.80 9.78 16.35
C ILE A 183 -0.77 11.19 16.94
N GLY A 184 0.22 11.50 17.79
CA GLY A 184 0.47 12.85 18.29
C GLY A 184 1.07 13.81 17.26
N LEU A 185 1.70 13.29 16.19
CA LEU A 185 2.43 14.06 15.16
C LEU A 185 1.64 14.23 13.86
N VAL A 186 0.33 14.05 13.90
CA VAL A 186 -0.52 13.98 12.71
C VAL A 186 -0.49 15.29 11.89
N GLU A 187 -0.33 16.44 12.54
CA GLU A 187 -0.17 17.73 11.85
C GLU A 187 1.15 17.79 11.09
N GLU A 188 2.26 17.38 11.73
CA GLU A 188 3.60 17.32 11.15
C GLU A 188 3.66 16.34 9.98
N LEU A 189 3.03 15.16 10.13
CA LEU A 189 2.87 14.19 9.03
C LEU A 189 2.13 14.83 7.86
N GLY A 190 1.04 15.58 8.11
CA GLY A 190 0.27 16.24 7.09
C GLY A 190 1.05 17.31 6.32
N ILE A 191 1.79 18.16 7.05
CA ILE A 191 2.70 19.16 6.47
C ILE A 191 3.81 18.50 5.66
N GLY A 192 4.39 17.42 6.18
CA GLY A 192 5.45 16.67 5.52
C GLY A 192 4.98 16.02 4.22
N VAL A 193 3.79 15.42 4.21
CA VAL A 193 3.17 14.88 2.98
C VAL A 193 2.95 15.99 1.97
N LYS A 194 2.37 17.13 2.39
CA LYS A 194 2.18 18.28 1.51
C LYS A 194 3.50 18.71 0.88
N ALA A 195 4.55 18.88 1.68
CA ALA A 195 5.87 19.30 1.21
C ALA A 195 6.49 18.29 0.22
N LYS A 196 6.45 16.98 0.52
CA LYS A 196 6.95 15.92 -0.37
C LYS A 196 6.17 15.81 -1.68
N THR A 197 4.93 16.30 -1.74
CA THR A 197 4.03 16.15 -2.88
C THR A 197 4.01 17.39 -3.80
N LEU A 198 4.61 18.52 -3.38
CA LEU A 198 4.59 19.78 -4.13
C LEU A 198 5.07 19.65 -5.58
N ASP A 199 6.23 19.02 -5.78
CA ASP A 199 6.83 18.89 -7.11
C ASP A 199 6.00 18.01 -8.04
N GLU A 200 5.37 16.96 -7.53
CA GLU A 200 4.55 16.06 -8.35
C GLU A 200 3.23 16.71 -8.76
N PHE A 201 2.61 17.50 -7.87
CA PHE A 201 1.42 18.29 -8.22
C PHE A 201 1.78 19.38 -9.23
N LYS A 202 2.90 20.07 -9.02
CA LYS A 202 3.40 21.08 -9.95
C LYS A 202 3.73 20.47 -11.31
N ALA A 203 4.26 19.26 -11.34
CA ALA A 203 4.56 18.54 -12.58
C ALA A 203 3.32 18.30 -13.45
N ILE A 204 2.12 18.29 -12.87
CA ILE A 204 0.84 18.13 -13.60
C ILE A 204 0.03 19.43 -13.67
N GLY A 205 0.59 20.58 -13.29
CA GLY A 205 -0.09 21.88 -13.33
C GLY A 205 -1.05 22.15 -12.15
N LEU A 206 -1.00 21.34 -11.10
CA LEU A 206 -1.79 21.51 -9.89
C LEU A 206 -0.96 22.10 -8.74
N SER A 207 -1.65 22.68 -7.76
CA SER A 207 -1.08 23.07 -6.48
C SER A 207 -1.89 22.45 -5.35
N LEU A 208 -1.22 21.69 -4.49
CA LEU A 208 -1.79 21.20 -3.24
C LEU A 208 -1.83 22.33 -2.21
N LEU A 209 -3.01 22.69 -1.74
CA LEU A 209 -3.23 23.81 -0.81
C LEU A 209 -3.23 23.32 0.64
N SER A 210 -3.92 22.23 0.93
CA SER A 210 -3.97 21.64 2.26
C SER A 210 -4.01 20.11 2.18
N PHE A 211 -3.51 19.46 3.22
CA PHE A 211 -3.61 18.02 3.41
C PHE A 211 -3.76 17.76 4.91
N TYR A 212 -4.95 17.31 5.31
CA TYR A 212 -5.30 17.04 6.69
C TYR A 212 -5.50 15.54 6.88
N ILE A 213 -4.94 15.05 7.97
CA ILE A 213 -5.18 13.69 8.46
C ILE A 213 -6.16 13.84 9.64
N GLU A 214 -7.40 13.41 9.44
CA GLU A 214 -8.44 13.50 10.48
C GLU A 214 -8.33 12.35 11.48
N SER A 215 -7.93 11.17 10.99
CA SER A 215 -7.73 10.00 11.83
C SER A 215 -6.60 9.14 11.29
N LEU A 216 -5.75 8.68 12.20
CA LEU A 216 -4.76 7.65 11.96
C LEU A 216 -4.89 6.65 13.10
N LYS A 217 -5.36 5.44 12.82
CA LYS A 217 -5.62 4.43 13.84
C LYS A 217 -5.02 3.08 13.46
N PRO A 218 -4.62 2.26 14.45
CA PRO A 218 -4.33 0.86 14.21
C PRO A 218 -5.52 0.16 13.54
N SER A 219 -5.23 -0.64 12.52
CA SER A 219 -6.23 -1.48 11.85
C SER A 219 -6.56 -2.67 12.74
N GLU A 220 -7.86 -2.94 12.90
CA GLU A 220 -8.36 -4.13 13.59
C GLU A 220 -8.27 -5.32 12.62
N ARG A 221 -7.12 -5.99 12.60
CA ARG A 221 -6.91 -7.24 11.85
C ARG A 221 -6.83 -8.42 12.80
N SER A 222 -7.35 -9.57 12.38
CA SER A 222 -7.31 -10.78 13.21
C SER A 222 -5.90 -11.36 13.29
N ALA A 223 -5.62 -12.17 14.32
CA ALA A 223 -4.34 -12.88 14.43
C ALA A 223 -4.09 -13.81 13.23
N GLU A 224 -5.14 -14.42 12.67
CA GLU A 224 -5.03 -15.22 11.44
C GLU A 224 -4.58 -14.38 10.25
N GLU A 225 -5.13 -13.17 10.10
CA GLU A 225 -4.75 -12.25 9.02
C GLU A 225 -3.31 -11.77 9.20
N LEU A 226 -2.91 -11.41 10.42
CA LEU A 226 -1.53 -11.01 10.73
C LEU A 226 -0.54 -12.15 10.43
N ARG A 227 -0.92 -13.41 10.74
CA ARG A 227 -0.13 -14.60 10.36
C ARG A 227 -0.08 -14.80 8.85
N ALA A 228 -1.21 -14.64 8.15
CA ALA A 228 -1.26 -14.76 6.70
C ALA A 228 -0.40 -13.69 6.00
N MET A 229 -0.25 -12.51 6.60
CA MET A 229 0.66 -11.45 6.15
C MET A 229 2.12 -11.66 6.58
N GLY A 230 2.43 -12.74 7.30
CA GLY A 230 3.79 -13.05 7.77
C GLY A 230 4.28 -12.18 8.92
N MET A 231 3.37 -11.46 9.61
CA MET A 231 3.68 -10.59 10.74
C MET A 231 3.74 -11.33 12.09
N LEU A 232 3.22 -12.56 12.13
CA LEU A 232 3.25 -13.44 13.29
C LEU A 232 4.01 -14.72 12.96
N ASP A 233 4.98 -15.07 13.80
CA ASP A 233 5.59 -16.39 13.79
C ASP A 233 4.63 -17.45 14.37
N MET A 234 4.89 -18.72 14.07
CA MET A 234 4.02 -19.82 14.52
C MET A 234 3.97 -19.94 16.04
N GLU A 235 5.07 -19.61 16.74
CA GLU A 235 5.11 -19.70 18.19
C GLU A 235 4.20 -18.64 18.81
N THR A 236 4.39 -17.37 18.47
CA THR A 236 3.55 -16.25 18.94
C THR A 236 2.08 -16.45 18.56
N TYR A 237 1.77 -16.94 17.36
CA TYR A 237 0.39 -17.22 16.96
C TYR A 237 -0.27 -18.29 17.85
N THR A 238 0.45 -19.38 18.15
CA THR A 238 -0.09 -20.43 19.03
C THR A 238 -0.29 -19.92 20.47
N GLN A 239 0.59 -19.06 20.96
CA GLN A 239 0.46 -18.42 22.27
C GLN A 239 -0.77 -17.50 22.33
N LEU A 240 -0.98 -16.67 21.31
CA LEU A 240 -2.16 -15.80 21.21
C LEU A 240 -3.45 -16.61 21.15
N GLN A 241 -3.49 -17.65 20.31
CA GLN A 241 -4.65 -18.53 20.19
C GLN A 241 -4.97 -19.26 21.50
N ALA A 242 -3.94 -19.72 22.24
CA ALA A 242 -4.12 -20.34 23.54
C ALA A 242 -4.65 -19.33 24.59
N ALA A 243 -4.16 -18.08 24.56
CA ALA A 243 -4.62 -17.02 25.44
C ALA A 243 -6.10 -16.66 25.18
N ASP A 244 -6.49 -16.53 23.91
CA ASP A 244 -7.87 -16.27 23.52
C ASP A 244 -8.80 -17.42 23.91
N ALA A 245 -8.38 -18.68 23.68
CA ALA A 245 -9.14 -19.85 24.12
C ALA A 245 -9.33 -19.90 25.65
N MET A 246 -8.31 -19.52 26.43
CA MET A 246 -8.42 -19.40 27.89
C MET A 246 -9.33 -18.25 28.34
N ARG A 247 -9.35 -17.13 27.61
CA ARG A 247 -10.27 -16.01 27.86
C ARG A 247 -11.71 -16.41 27.59
N ASP A 248 -11.98 -17.04 26.46
CA ASP A 248 -13.33 -17.49 26.08
C ASP A 248 -13.86 -18.57 27.04
N ALA A 249 -12.97 -19.44 27.52
CA ALA A 249 -13.23 -20.40 28.57
C ALA A 249 -13.65 -19.74 29.89
N ALA A 250 -12.95 -18.67 30.29
CA ALA A 250 -13.22 -17.93 31.52
C ALA A 250 -14.51 -17.09 31.43
N GLN A 251 -14.84 -16.58 30.24
CA GLN A 251 -16.08 -15.81 30.00
C GLN A 251 -17.33 -16.69 29.88
N ASN A 252 -17.18 -18.00 29.67
CA ASN A 252 -18.27 -18.98 29.67
C ASN A 252 -18.14 -20.05 30.77
N PRO A 253 -18.25 -19.69 32.07
CA PRO A 253 -18.13 -20.64 33.19
C PRO A 253 -19.15 -21.79 33.13
N SER A 254 -20.34 -21.51 32.59
CA SER A 254 -21.43 -22.49 32.43
C SER A 254 -21.19 -23.50 31.29
N GLY A 255 -20.18 -23.25 30.44
CA GLY A 255 -19.75 -24.11 29.34
C GLY A 255 -18.65 -25.11 29.71
N GLY A 256 -18.44 -25.39 31.00
CA GLY A 256 -17.36 -26.24 31.53
C GLY A 256 -17.28 -27.69 30.98
N ALA A 257 -18.30 -28.15 30.23
CA ALA A 257 -18.27 -29.42 29.51
C ALA A 257 -17.52 -29.34 28.16
N GLY A 258 -17.40 -28.15 27.55
CA GLY A 258 -16.65 -27.94 26.31
C GLY A 258 -15.14 -27.79 26.53
N LEU A 259 -14.71 -27.40 27.73
CA LEU A 259 -13.30 -27.19 28.09
C LEU A 259 -12.59 -28.49 28.47
N THR A 260 -13.29 -29.38 29.18
CA THR A 260 -12.82 -30.75 29.40
C THR A 260 -12.85 -31.56 28.12
N ALA A 261 -13.76 -31.25 27.18
CA ALA A 261 -13.76 -31.83 25.85
C ALA A 261 -12.69 -31.23 24.92
N GLY A 262 -12.38 -29.92 24.99
CA GLY A 262 -11.42 -29.28 24.08
C GLY A 262 -9.95 -29.45 24.49
N ILE A 263 -9.63 -29.33 25.78
CA ILE A 263 -8.29 -29.59 26.32
C ILE A 263 -8.10 -31.11 26.53
N GLY A 264 -9.15 -31.83 26.94
CA GLY A 264 -9.14 -33.29 27.00
C GLY A 264 -9.17 -33.97 25.62
N ALA A 265 -9.73 -33.33 24.58
CA ALA A 265 -9.51 -33.76 23.19
C ALA A 265 -8.21 -33.21 22.61
N GLY A 266 -7.59 -32.14 23.11
CA GLY A 266 -6.22 -31.79 22.70
C GLY A 266 -5.22 -32.89 23.12
N MET A 267 -5.36 -33.39 24.35
CA MET A 267 -4.61 -34.56 24.83
C MET A 267 -5.14 -35.89 24.25
N GLY A 268 -6.43 -35.99 23.97
CA GLY A 268 -7.10 -37.15 23.37
C GLY A 268 -6.94 -37.29 21.85
N ILE A 269 -6.68 -36.20 21.14
CA ILE A 269 -6.30 -36.15 19.72
C ILE A 269 -4.79 -36.40 19.63
N GLY A 270 -3.99 -35.98 20.62
CA GLY A 270 -2.60 -36.44 20.76
C GLY A 270 -2.50 -37.96 20.87
N SER A 271 -3.36 -38.61 21.67
CA SER A 271 -3.42 -40.07 21.76
C SER A 271 -4.12 -40.73 20.57
N ALA A 272 -5.20 -40.14 20.02
CA ALA A 272 -5.91 -40.70 18.86
C ALA A 272 -5.16 -40.55 17.53
N ILE A 273 -4.34 -39.50 17.35
CA ILE A 273 -3.40 -39.39 16.23
C ILE A 273 -2.26 -40.37 16.43
N THR A 274 -1.75 -40.56 17.65
CA THR A 274 -0.72 -41.58 17.95
C THR A 274 -1.24 -43.00 17.73
N ASP A 275 -2.50 -43.28 18.09
CA ASP A 275 -3.15 -44.58 17.88
C ASP A 275 -3.60 -44.79 16.42
N SER A 276 -3.97 -43.73 15.69
CA SER A 276 -4.26 -43.81 14.25
C SER A 276 -2.98 -43.97 13.41
N LEU A 277 -1.86 -43.37 13.82
CA LEU A 277 -0.55 -43.62 13.22
C LEU A 277 -0.06 -45.04 13.50
N LYS A 278 -0.32 -45.57 14.70
CA LYS A 278 -0.03 -46.98 15.04
C LYS A 278 -0.91 -47.95 14.24
N LYS A 279 -2.20 -47.65 14.05
CA LYS A 279 -3.16 -48.54 13.38
C LYS A 279 -3.13 -48.46 11.84
N SER A 280 -2.53 -47.42 11.27
CA SER A 280 -2.26 -47.32 9.82
C SER A 280 -0.98 -48.04 9.37
N SER A 281 -0.28 -48.75 10.27
CA SER A 281 1.00 -49.41 9.98
C SER A 281 0.96 -50.95 9.92
N SER A 282 -0.20 -51.60 10.12
CA SER A 282 -0.31 -53.06 10.05
C SER A 282 -1.08 -53.52 8.81
N GLY A 283 -0.37 -53.69 7.69
CA GLY A 283 -0.95 -54.17 6.42
C GLY A 283 0.06 -54.41 5.29
N SER A 284 0.97 -55.37 5.49
CA SER A 284 1.65 -56.21 4.47
C SER A 284 2.36 -55.57 3.26
N GLY A 285 3.70 -55.71 3.19
CA GLY A 285 4.41 -55.89 1.92
C GLY A 285 5.82 -55.32 1.81
N ALA A 286 6.81 -56.13 2.19
CA ALA A 286 8.19 -56.22 1.67
C ALA A 286 9.21 -55.06 1.83
N ASP A 287 10.28 -55.43 2.56
CA ASP A 287 11.69 -55.04 2.46
C ASP A 287 12.11 -53.56 2.43
N VAL A 288 12.77 -53.14 3.52
CA VAL A 288 14.11 -52.54 3.63
C VAL A 288 14.28 -52.08 5.10
N PRO A 289 15.38 -52.37 5.81
CA PRO A 289 15.41 -52.34 7.27
C PRO A 289 15.51 -50.91 7.83
N ALA A 290 14.57 -50.51 8.67
CA ALA A 290 14.59 -49.27 9.43
C ALA A 290 14.77 -49.55 10.94
N SER A 291 15.76 -48.85 11.49
CA SER A 291 16.37 -49.06 12.80
C SER A 291 15.42 -48.81 13.98
N ALA A 292 15.61 -49.61 15.02
CA ALA A 292 14.94 -49.54 16.31
C ALA A 292 15.11 -48.18 16.99
N SER A 293 14.05 -47.74 17.65
CA SER A 293 14.02 -46.68 18.66
C SER A 293 14.74 -47.11 19.95
N GLY A 294 16.07 -47.22 19.85
CA GLY A 294 17.00 -47.03 20.95
C GLY A 294 17.80 -45.74 20.72
N PRO A 295 18.46 -45.17 21.75
CA PRO A 295 19.39 -44.08 21.54
C PRO A 295 20.41 -44.46 20.45
N PRO A 296 20.81 -43.51 19.57
CA PRO A 296 21.71 -43.81 18.46
C PRO A 296 22.99 -44.46 18.99
N PRO A 297 23.56 -45.46 18.30
CA PRO A 297 24.74 -46.20 18.76
C PRO A 297 25.97 -45.31 18.96
N VAL A 298 25.98 -44.13 18.32
CA VAL A 298 26.99 -43.09 18.47
C VAL A 298 26.31 -41.73 18.68
N MET A 299 26.74 -41.00 19.70
CA MET A 299 26.22 -39.70 20.11
C MET A 299 27.24 -38.59 19.83
N THR A 300 26.75 -37.37 19.61
CA THR A 300 27.56 -36.15 19.76
C THR A 300 27.81 -35.83 21.24
N PRO A 301 28.78 -34.96 21.57
CA PRO A 301 28.95 -34.47 22.95
C PRO A 301 27.68 -33.82 23.51
N SER A 302 26.95 -33.06 22.70
CA SER A 302 25.66 -32.46 23.06
C SER A 302 24.56 -33.51 23.36
N GLU A 303 24.49 -34.59 22.58
CA GLU A 303 23.52 -35.69 22.81
C GLU A 303 23.88 -36.51 24.05
N ALA A 304 25.18 -36.73 24.30
CA ALA A 304 25.67 -37.39 25.51
C ALA A 304 25.43 -36.53 26.76
N ALA A 305 25.59 -35.21 26.67
CA ALA A 305 25.28 -34.27 27.75
C ALA A 305 23.79 -34.29 28.12
N ALA A 306 22.92 -34.34 27.10
CA ALA A 306 21.47 -34.50 27.31
C ALA A 306 21.12 -35.84 27.98
N TYR A 307 21.85 -36.92 27.66
CA TYR A 307 21.65 -38.23 28.28
C TYR A 307 22.12 -38.26 29.75
N LEU A 308 23.29 -37.69 30.02
CA LEU A 308 23.89 -37.63 31.36
C LEU A 308 23.29 -36.52 32.25
N LYS A 309 22.50 -35.61 31.67
CA LYS A 309 21.93 -34.41 32.32
C LYS A 309 23.00 -33.49 32.91
N VAL A 310 24.09 -33.29 32.18
CA VAL A 310 25.21 -32.39 32.53
C VAL A 310 25.45 -31.39 31.40
N ALA A 311 26.32 -30.41 31.61
CA ALA A 311 26.71 -29.45 30.57
C ALA A 311 27.59 -30.12 29.51
N GLU A 312 27.52 -29.64 28.26
CA GLU A 312 28.32 -30.19 27.16
C GLU A 312 29.83 -30.03 27.41
N GLU A 313 30.22 -28.93 28.07
CA GLU A 313 31.61 -28.65 28.42
C GLU A 313 32.19 -29.71 29.37
N ASP A 314 31.39 -30.21 30.30
CA ASP A 314 31.81 -31.24 31.26
C ASP A 314 32.03 -32.60 30.56
N VAL A 315 31.21 -32.91 29.55
CA VAL A 315 31.38 -34.12 28.73
C VAL A 315 32.63 -34.02 27.86
N VAL A 316 32.91 -32.85 27.28
CA VAL A 316 34.14 -32.63 26.50
C VAL A 316 35.37 -32.69 27.40
N ALA A 317 35.31 -32.13 28.61
CA ALA A 317 36.40 -32.22 29.59
C ALA A 317 36.68 -33.67 30.02
N ALA A 318 35.65 -34.48 30.25
CA ALA A 318 35.78 -35.89 30.58
C ALA A 318 36.38 -36.73 29.44
N ILE A 319 36.13 -36.34 28.18
CA ILE A 319 36.78 -36.95 27.01
C ILE A 319 38.27 -36.58 26.94
N GLU A 320 38.62 -35.33 27.22
CA GLU A 320 40.00 -34.85 27.20
C GLU A 320 40.84 -35.38 28.38
N ALA A 321 40.21 -35.60 29.53
CA ALA A 321 40.79 -36.25 30.70
C ALA A 321 41.03 -37.76 30.49
N GLY A 322 40.35 -38.37 29.50
CA GLY A 322 40.46 -39.79 29.17
C GLY A 322 39.47 -40.69 29.90
N ASP A 323 38.53 -40.11 30.65
CA ASP A 323 37.52 -40.83 31.43
C ASP A 323 36.40 -41.40 30.54
N ILE A 324 36.03 -40.66 29.48
CA ILE A 324 35.06 -41.12 28.47
C ILE A 324 35.78 -41.45 27.16
N LYS A 325 35.74 -42.72 26.76
CA LYS A 325 36.33 -43.16 25.47
C LYS A 325 35.49 -42.60 24.30
N ALA A 326 36.07 -41.65 23.55
CA ALA A 326 35.46 -41.08 22.35
C ALA A 326 36.41 -41.11 21.14
N LYS A 327 35.85 -41.12 19.93
CA LYS A 327 36.63 -41.07 18.68
C LYS A 327 36.49 -39.70 18.03
N LYS A 328 37.62 -39.01 17.83
CA LYS A 328 37.65 -37.72 17.11
C LYS A 328 37.61 -37.96 15.61
N ILE A 329 36.63 -37.38 14.92
CA ILE A 329 36.50 -37.38 13.47
C ILE A 329 36.46 -35.93 13.01
N GLY A 330 37.59 -35.43 12.49
CA GLY A 330 37.75 -34.02 12.14
C GLY A 330 37.74 -33.12 13.38
N LYS A 331 36.81 -32.15 13.41
CA LYS A 331 36.60 -31.24 14.56
C LYS A 331 35.59 -31.76 15.59
N ALA A 332 34.92 -32.88 15.32
CA ALA A 332 33.85 -33.40 16.18
C ALA A 332 34.27 -34.70 16.90
N PHE A 333 33.72 -34.92 18.09
CA PHE A 333 33.83 -36.18 18.82
C PHE A 333 32.58 -37.04 18.61
N ARG A 334 32.78 -38.36 18.56
CA ARG A 334 31.70 -39.36 18.54
C ARG A 334 31.88 -40.31 19.71
N ILE A 335 30.85 -40.43 20.54
CA ILE A 335 30.86 -41.22 21.77
C ILE A 335 29.94 -42.41 21.55
N SER A 336 30.39 -43.64 21.78
CA SER A 336 29.48 -44.79 21.71
C SER A 336 28.66 -44.89 22.98
N LYS A 337 27.45 -45.43 22.87
CA LYS A 337 26.60 -45.69 24.04
C LYS A 337 27.30 -46.57 25.08
N GLU A 338 28.02 -47.59 24.62
CA GLU A 338 28.78 -48.52 25.47
C GLU A 338 29.85 -47.81 26.32
N ALA A 339 30.54 -46.81 25.76
CA ALA A 339 31.54 -46.05 26.50
C ALA A 339 30.91 -45.16 27.58
N LEU A 340 29.70 -44.65 27.32
CA LEU A 340 28.94 -43.85 28.27
C LEU A 340 28.37 -44.72 29.40
N ASP A 341 27.88 -45.92 29.08
CA ASP A 341 27.39 -46.89 30.06
C ASP A 341 28.55 -47.48 30.90
N GLU A 342 29.75 -47.67 30.34
CA GLU A 342 30.98 -48.03 31.08
C GLU A 342 31.36 -46.93 32.09
N PHE A 343 31.36 -45.66 31.68
CA PHE A 343 31.62 -44.51 32.57
C PHE A 343 30.59 -44.36 33.69
N LEU A 344 29.30 -44.63 33.42
CA LEU A 344 28.26 -44.60 34.45
C LEU A 344 28.34 -45.76 35.45
N SER A 345 29.09 -46.82 35.12
CA SER A 345 29.26 -47.99 35.97
C SER A 345 30.62 -48.07 36.67
N SER A 346 31.57 -47.18 36.33
CA SER A 346 32.85 -46.98 37.00
C SER A 346 32.75 -45.99 38.15
#